data_AF-A0AAW2V3I5-F1
#
_entry.id   AF-A0AAW2V3I5-F1
#
_cell.length_a   1.000
_cell.length_b   1.000
_cell.length_c   1.000
_cell.angle_alpha   90.00
_cell.angle_beta   90.00
_cell.angle_gamma   90.00
#
_symmetry.space_group_name_H-M   'P 1'
#
loop_
_entity.id
_entity.type
_entity.pdbx_description
1 polymer ?
#
loop_
_entity_poly.entity_id
_entity_poly.type
_entity_poly.pdbx_seq_one_letter_code
_entity_poly.pdbx_strand_id
1 'polypeptide(L)'
;MGPTGRIWLVWFPLEVSVEILKVETQIIHCRAFNKHTHTRCLISVLYGASDLIPRRQLWDALQTLATGIQDEPWLVLGDFNAVVDDSEVCGRAAGTSVSMAEFRSCILDTGLVQLPFTGCPFTWHNCSEGQGASGNAWTEC
;
A
#
# COMPACT_ATOMS: atom_id res chain seq x y z
N MET A 1 6.54 -21.69 12.33
CA MET A 1 6.65 -21.07 11.00
C MET A 1 7.32 -19.72 11.20
N GLY A 2 8.49 -19.50 10.61
CA GLY A 2 9.17 -18.20 10.71
C GLY A 2 8.42 -17.12 9.92
N PRO A 3 8.63 -15.84 10.20
CA PRO A 3 8.04 -14.77 9.41
C PRO A 3 8.51 -14.93 7.95
N THR A 4 7.58 -15.14 7.03
CA THR A 4 7.86 -15.03 5.60
C THR A 4 8.15 -13.56 5.34
N GLY A 5 9.41 -13.17 5.20
CA GLY A 5 9.77 -11.79 4.84
C GLY A 5 9.18 -11.47 3.47
N ARG A 6 8.10 -10.70 3.44
CA ARG A 6 7.35 -10.34 2.21
C ARG A 6 7.69 -8.94 1.71
N ILE A 7 8.26 -8.10 2.56
CA ILE A 7 8.53 -6.69 2.28
C ILE A 7 10.04 -6.47 2.32
N TRP A 8 10.57 -5.89 1.24
CA TRP A 8 11.98 -5.54 1.13
C TRP A 8 12.07 -4.03 0.96
N LEU A 9 12.88 -3.38 1.79
CA LEU A 9 13.22 -1.97 1.67
C LEU A 9 14.67 -1.86 1.22
N VAL A 10 14.90 -1.24 0.07
CA VAL A 10 16.22 -1.07 -0.54
C VAL A 10 16.45 0.40 -0.84
N TRP A 11 17.65 0.90 -0.58
CA TRP A 11 18.02 2.30 -0.82
C TRP A 11 19.51 2.43 -1.12
N PHE A 12 19.90 3.55 -1.73
CA PHE A 12 21.31 3.91 -1.91
C PHE A 12 21.83 4.63 -0.66
N PRO A 13 22.74 4.02 0.13
CA PRO A 13 23.15 4.57 1.42
C PRO A 13 23.97 5.86 1.28
N LEU A 14 24.53 6.14 0.11
CA LEU A 14 25.22 7.40 -0.18
C LEU A 14 24.24 8.57 -0.39
N GLU A 15 23.00 8.29 -0.79
CA GLU A 15 22.01 9.32 -1.13
C GLU A 15 20.95 9.48 -0.05
N VAL A 16 20.55 8.38 0.59
CA VAL A 16 19.47 8.32 1.57
C VAL A 16 19.93 7.63 2.84
N SER A 17 19.63 8.22 3.99
CA SER A 17 19.69 7.54 5.29
C SER A 17 18.29 7.02 5.65
N VAL A 18 18.20 5.78 6.12
CA VAL A 18 16.94 5.16 6.53
C VAL A 18 17.04 4.73 7.99
N GLU A 19 16.08 5.16 8.80
CA GLU A 19 15.86 4.75 10.19
C GLU A 19 14.60 3.89 10.25
N ILE A 20 14.71 2.61 10.55
CA ILE A 20 13.56 1.73 10.73
C ILE A 20 12.90 2.05 12.07
N LEU A 21 11.64 2.44 12.04
CA LEU A 21 10.87 2.81 13.24
C LEU A 21 9.97 1.65 13.71
N LYS A 22 9.41 0.89 12.75
CA LYS A 22 8.50 -0.22 13.05
C LYS A 22 8.58 -1.29 11.96
N VAL A 23 8.51 -2.55 12.37
CA VAL A 23 8.39 -3.70 11.47
C VAL A 23 7.27 -4.59 11.98
N GLU A 24 6.27 -4.82 11.14
CA GLU A 24 5.18 -5.76 11.38
C GLU A 24 5.02 -6.70 10.17
N THR A 25 4.08 -7.65 10.26
CA THR A 25 3.85 -8.66 9.22
C THR A 25 3.49 -8.06 7.85
N GLN A 26 2.79 -6.94 7.83
CA GLN A 26 2.22 -6.33 6.61
C GLN A 26 2.76 -4.92 6.33
N ILE A 27 3.64 -4.38 7.18
CA ILE A 27 4.15 -3.00 7.05
C ILE A 27 5.57 -2.86 7.63
N ILE A 28 6.42 -2.14 6.90
CA ILE A 28 7.67 -1.58 7.39
C ILE A 28 7.49 -0.07 7.41
N HIS A 29 7.62 0.54 8.58
CA HIS A 29 7.57 2.00 8.75
C HIS A 29 8.97 2.52 9.08
N CYS A 30 9.43 3.51 8.31
CA CYS A 30 10.75 4.08 8.47
C CYS A 30 10.73 5.60 8.26
N ARG A 31 11.77 6.25 8.75
CA ARG A 31 12.10 7.63 8.41
C ARG A 31 13.21 7.63 7.38
N ALA A 32 12.98 8.30 6.26
CA ALA A 32 13.98 8.49 5.21
C ALA A 32 14.47 9.95 5.24
N PHE A 33 15.78 10.12 5.12
CA PHE A 33 16.45 11.42 5.01
C PHE A 33 17.26 11.48 3.72
N ASN A 34 16.91 12.40 2.83
CA ASN A 34 17.65 12.64 1.59
C ASN A 34 18.82 13.59 1.88
N LYS A 35 20.04 13.12 1.63
CA LYS A 35 21.28 13.84 1.95
C LYS A 35 21.57 15.00 1.01
N HIS A 36 20.97 15.01 -0.18
CA HIS A 36 21.17 16.06 -1.19
C HIS A 36 20.22 17.23 -0.95
N THR A 37 18.94 16.94 -0.74
CA THR A 37 17.90 17.96 -0.53
C THR A 37 17.76 18.39 0.93
N HIS A 38 18.40 17.67 1.86
CA HIS A 38 18.25 17.85 3.31
C HIS A 38 16.80 17.77 3.80
N THR A 39 15.96 17.00 3.09
CA THR A 39 14.56 16.77 3.45
C THR A 39 14.38 15.42 4.10
N ARG A 40 13.38 15.33 4.99
CA ARG A 40 12.95 14.08 5.63
C ARG A 40 11.49 13.80 5.35
N CYS A 41 11.15 12.52 5.28
CA CYS A 41 9.78 12.05 5.27
C CYS A 41 9.68 10.70 5.99
N LEU A 42 8.48 10.40 6.47
CA LEU A 42 8.10 9.08 6.89
C LEU A 42 7.66 8.27 5.68
N ILE A 43 8.02 7.00 5.65
CA ILE A 43 7.65 6.06 4.60
C ILE A 43 7.09 4.80 5.26
N SER A 44 5.90 4.40 4.84
CA SER A 44 5.30 3.12 5.16
C SER A 44 5.26 2.26 3.91
N VAL A 45 6.05 1.20 3.88
CA VAL A 45 6.03 0.19 2.81
C VAL A 45 5.20 -1.00 3.26
N LEU A 46 4.16 -1.35 2.51
CA LEU A 46 3.20 -2.37 2.90
C LEU A 46 3.04 -3.51 1.89
N TYR A 47 2.59 -4.64 2.42
CA TYR A 47 2.11 -5.78 1.65
C TYR A 47 0.91 -6.37 2.40
N GLY A 48 -0.28 -5.89 2.05
CA GLY A 48 -1.55 -6.31 2.62
C GLY A 48 -1.84 -7.76 2.31
N ALA A 49 -2.45 -8.47 3.25
CA ALA A 49 -2.92 -9.83 3.03
C ALA A 49 -4.04 -9.84 1.99
N SER A 50 -4.10 -10.88 1.14
CA SER A 50 -5.20 -11.05 0.18
C SER A 50 -6.55 -11.32 0.87
N ASP A 51 -6.51 -11.97 2.04
CA ASP A 51 -7.69 -12.23 2.86
C ASP A 51 -8.15 -11.00 3.65
N LEU A 52 -9.47 -10.80 3.74
CA LEU A 52 -10.09 -9.65 4.41
C LEU A 52 -9.68 -9.54 5.89
N ILE A 53 -9.78 -10.63 6.65
CA ILE A 53 -9.64 -10.60 8.11
C ILE A 53 -8.22 -10.23 8.55
N PRO A 54 -7.14 -10.86 8.02
CA PRO A 54 -5.78 -10.44 8.36
C PRO A 54 -5.47 -9.02 7.87
N ARG A 55 -6.04 -8.58 6.73
CA ARG A 55 -5.80 -7.24 6.17
C ARG A 55 -6.33 -6.12 7.08
N ARG A 56 -7.36 -6.34 7.89
CA ARG A 56 -7.84 -5.32 8.86
C ARG A 56 -6.77 -4.84 9.83
N GLN A 57 -5.82 -5.71 10.20
CA GLN A 57 -4.70 -5.31 11.04
C GLN A 57 -3.80 -4.26 10.38
N LEU A 58 -3.70 -4.26 9.04
CA LEU A 58 -2.99 -3.22 8.29
C LEU A 58 -3.71 -1.88 8.41
N TRP A 59 -5.04 -1.86 8.35
CA TRP A 59 -5.85 -0.64 8.52
C TRP A 59 -5.67 -0.04 9.91
N ASP A 60 -5.77 -0.86 10.96
CA ASP A 60 -5.54 -0.43 12.34
C ASP A 60 -4.13 0.13 12.54
N ALA A 61 -3.12 -0.50 11.92
CA ALA A 61 -1.73 -0.04 11.97
C ALA A 61 -1.55 1.32 11.28
N LEU A 62 -2.15 1.52 10.10
CA LEU A 62 -2.10 2.80 9.38
C LEU A 62 -2.81 3.91 10.16
N GLN A 63 -3.98 3.66 10.73
CA GLN A 63 -4.68 4.63 11.58
C GLN A 63 -3.84 5.01 12.80
N THR A 64 -3.26 4.02 13.48
CA THR A 64 -2.37 4.26 14.62
C THR A 64 -1.17 5.12 14.23
N LEU A 65 -0.51 4.81 13.10
CA LEU A 65 0.59 5.62 12.58
C LEU A 65 0.14 7.05 12.28
N ALA A 66 -0.99 7.24 11.58
CA ALA A 66 -1.52 8.54 11.23
C ALA A 66 -1.73 9.43 12.47
N THR A 67 -2.28 8.88 13.57
CA THR A 67 -2.46 9.65 14.82
C THR A 67 -1.16 10.10 15.48
N GLY A 68 -0.06 9.40 15.24
CA GLY A 68 1.26 9.73 15.78
C GLY A 68 2.07 10.71 14.92
N ILE A 69 1.63 10.97 13.68
CA ILE A 69 2.33 11.83 12.73
C ILE A 69 1.73 13.24 12.81
N GLN A 70 2.58 14.24 13.06
CA GLN A 70 2.14 15.64 13.18
C GLN A 70 2.85 16.54 12.17
N ASP A 71 4.19 16.61 12.22
CA ASP A 71 4.98 17.61 11.49
C ASP A 71 5.98 17.00 10.49
N GLU A 72 5.70 15.80 9.96
CA GLU A 72 6.55 15.16 8.95
C GLU A 72 5.69 14.70 7.76
N PRO A 73 6.10 14.97 6.49
CA PRO A 73 5.45 14.39 5.34
C PRO A 73 5.47 12.87 5.42
N TRP A 74 4.34 12.23 5.11
CA TRP A 74 4.19 10.79 5.17
C TRP A 74 3.78 10.22 3.82
N LEU A 75 4.55 9.24 3.36
CA LEU A 75 4.29 8.48 2.15
C LEU A 75 3.91 7.06 2.52
N VAL A 76 2.82 6.56 1.95
CA VAL A 76 2.37 5.18 2.08
C VAL A 76 2.38 4.55 0.69
N LEU A 77 3.06 3.43 0.54
CA LEU A 77 3.29 2.77 -0.75
C LEU A 77 3.35 1.25 -0.55
N GLY A 78 2.92 0.50 -1.54
CA GLY A 78 3.00 -0.96 -1.52
C GLY A 78 1.83 -1.59 -2.24
N ASP A 79 1.60 -2.87 -1.93
CA ASP A 79 0.44 -3.63 -2.39
C ASP A 79 -0.59 -3.69 -1.25
N PHE A 80 -1.72 -3.03 -1.39
CA PHE A 80 -2.80 -3.01 -0.41
C PHE A 80 -3.65 -4.29 -0.47
N ASN A 81 -3.59 -5.05 -1.56
CA ASN A 81 -4.52 -6.13 -1.92
C ASN A 81 -6.00 -5.69 -1.81
N ALA A 82 -6.28 -4.42 -2.09
CA ALA A 82 -7.61 -3.84 -2.00
C ALA A 82 -7.77 -2.67 -2.99
N VAL A 83 -8.95 -2.59 -3.59
CA VAL A 83 -9.29 -1.50 -4.52
C VAL A 83 -10.29 -0.54 -3.89
N VAL A 84 -10.21 0.72 -4.29
CA VAL A 84 -11.10 1.80 -3.89
C VAL A 84 -12.37 1.77 -4.72
N ASP A 85 -12.31 1.38 -5.99
CA ASP A 85 -13.47 1.41 -6.90
C ASP A 85 -13.50 0.23 -7.87
N ASP A 86 -14.68 -0.07 -8.42
CA ASP A 86 -14.83 -1.12 -9.44
C ASP A 86 -14.07 -0.78 -10.73
N SER A 87 -13.86 0.51 -11.03
CA SER A 87 -13.06 0.95 -12.18
C SER A 87 -11.60 0.54 -12.11
N GLU A 88 -11.10 0.22 -10.91
CA GLU A 88 -9.75 -0.31 -10.69
C GLU A 88 -9.69 -1.82 -10.95
N VAL A 89 -10.77 -2.45 -11.41
CA VAL A 89 -10.89 -3.90 -11.60
C VAL A 89 -11.55 -4.24 -12.93
N CYS A 90 -10.89 -5.07 -13.73
CA CYS A 90 -11.54 -5.68 -14.89
C CYS A 90 -12.13 -7.05 -14.52
N GLY A 91 -13.34 -7.36 -15.02
CA GLY A 91 -13.94 -8.70 -14.92
C GLY A 91 -14.64 -9.02 -13.59
N ARG A 92 -14.81 -8.05 -12.69
CA ARG A 92 -15.62 -8.19 -11.47
C ARG A 92 -17.04 -7.67 -11.69
N ALA A 93 -18.04 -8.31 -11.06
CA ALA A 93 -19.39 -7.78 -11.01
C ALA A 93 -19.41 -6.45 -10.23
N ALA A 94 -20.14 -5.47 -10.74
CA ALA A 94 -20.27 -4.15 -10.12
C ALA A 94 -20.90 -4.24 -8.71
N GLY A 95 -20.34 -3.49 -7.76
CA GLY A 95 -20.86 -3.39 -6.40
C GLY A 95 -19.77 -3.12 -5.37
N THR A 96 -20.07 -2.27 -4.40
CA THR A 96 -19.15 -2.01 -3.28
C THR A 96 -19.03 -3.26 -2.40
N SER A 97 -17.86 -3.89 -2.44
CA SER A 97 -17.51 -4.98 -1.53
C SER A 97 -17.18 -4.44 -0.13
N VAL A 98 -17.30 -5.29 0.90
CA VAL A 98 -16.86 -4.96 2.27
C VAL A 98 -15.39 -4.49 2.28
N SER A 99 -14.53 -5.14 1.48
CA SER A 99 -13.13 -4.75 1.37
C SER A 99 -12.93 -3.33 0.81
N MET A 100 -13.72 -2.93 -0.19
CA MET A 100 -13.64 -1.57 -0.75
C MET A 100 -14.11 -0.54 0.27
N ALA A 101 -15.19 -0.83 0.99
CA ALA A 101 -15.71 0.05 2.03
C ALA A 101 -14.70 0.24 3.17
N GLU A 102 -14.07 -0.83 3.63
CA GLU A 102 -13.02 -0.76 4.66
C GLU A 102 -11.79 0.01 4.18
N PHE A 103 -11.35 -0.20 2.93
CA PHE A 103 -10.20 0.53 2.41
C PHE A 103 -10.50 2.03 2.23
N ARG A 104 -11.70 2.38 1.74
CA ARG A 104 -12.19 3.78 1.69
C ARG A 104 -12.21 4.43 3.08
N SER A 105 -12.70 3.73 4.10
CA SER A 105 -12.68 4.23 5.47
C SER A 105 -11.25 4.46 5.93
N CYS A 106 -10.34 3.50 5.71
CA CYS A 106 -8.94 3.65 6.07
C CYS A 106 -8.30 4.89 5.43
N ILE A 107 -8.51 5.13 4.14
CA ILE A 107 -8.00 6.32 3.45
C ILE A 107 -8.54 7.60 4.09
N LEU A 108 -9.85 7.65 4.36
CA LEU A 108 -10.50 8.80 4.99
C LEU A 108 -9.97 9.05 6.41
N ASP A 109 -9.91 8.01 7.23
CA ASP A 109 -9.52 8.08 8.64
C ASP A 109 -8.04 8.44 8.83
N THR A 110 -7.19 8.10 7.86
CA THR A 110 -5.76 8.42 7.84
C THR A 110 -5.45 9.75 7.17
N GLY A 111 -6.43 10.37 6.49
CA GLY A 111 -6.24 11.60 5.71
C GLY A 111 -5.31 11.43 4.50
N LEU A 112 -5.12 10.19 4.04
CA LEU A 112 -4.27 9.91 2.87
C LEU A 112 -4.92 10.44 1.60
N VAL A 113 -4.08 10.96 0.71
CA VAL A 113 -4.48 11.43 -0.62
C VAL A 113 -3.72 10.63 -1.66
N GLN A 114 -4.45 10.04 -2.60
CA GLN A 114 -3.87 9.29 -3.71
C GLN A 114 -3.03 10.22 -4.58
N LEU A 115 -1.79 9.81 -4.87
CA LEU A 115 -0.92 10.56 -5.77
C LEU A 115 -1.40 10.39 -7.22
N PRO A 116 -1.41 11.45 -8.04
CA PRO A 116 -1.73 11.32 -9.45
C PRO A 116 -0.66 10.46 -10.15
N PHE A 117 -1.10 9.46 -10.91
CA PHE A 117 -0.20 8.65 -11.74
C PHE A 117 -0.47 8.90 -13.23
N THR A 118 0.53 8.64 -14.07
CA THR A 118 0.39 8.68 -15.53
C THR A 118 0.99 7.40 -16.10
N GLY A 119 0.21 6.62 -16.88
CA GLY A 119 0.70 5.35 -17.43
C GLY A 119 -0.39 4.28 -17.57
N CYS A 120 0.00 3.02 -17.44
CA CYS A 120 -0.93 1.89 -17.46
C CYS A 120 -1.89 1.95 -16.26
N PRO A 121 -3.21 1.89 -16.47
CA PRO A 121 -4.17 1.96 -15.39
C PRO A 121 -4.20 0.72 -14.53
N PHE A 122 -3.47 -0.36 -14.81
CA PHE A 122 -3.47 -1.57 -14.00
C PHE A 122 -2.04 -1.95 -13.60
N THR A 123 -1.87 -2.36 -12.34
CA THR A 123 -0.59 -2.75 -11.73
C THR A 123 -0.39 -4.26 -11.68
N TRP A 124 -1.45 -5.05 -11.87
CA TRP A 124 -1.38 -6.51 -11.88
C TRP A 124 -2.32 -7.15 -12.90
N HIS A 125 -1.91 -8.31 -13.44
CA HIS A 125 -2.72 -9.14 -14.32
C HIS A 125 -2.67 -10.63 -13.92
N ASN A 126 -3.80 -11.34 -13.97
CA ASN A 126 -3.77 -12.79 -13.86
C ASN A 126 -3.53 -13.40 -15.24
N CYS A 127 -2.28 -13.68 -15.61
CA CYS A 127 -1.93 -14.44 -16.82
C CYS A 127 -2.34 -15.92 -16.68
N SER A 128 -3.65 -16.18 -16.59
CA SER A 128 -4.18 -17.54 -16.71
C SER A 128 -4.15 -17.94 -18.20
N GLU A 129 -3.14 -18.71 -18.59
CA GLU A 129 -3.10 -19.40 -19.88
C GLU A 129 -4.18 -20.50 -19.88
N GLY A 130 -5.38 -20.18 -20.34
CA GLY A 130 -6.41 -21.19 -20.56
C GLY A 130 -7.81 -20.65 -20.62
N GLN A 131 -8.32 -20.52 -21.85
CA GLN A 131 -9.72 -20.33 -22.25
C GLN A 131 -10.26 -18.89 -22.15
N GLY A 132 -10.33 -18.24 -23.32
CA GLY A 132 -11.34 -17.22 -23.64
C GLY A 132 -11.42 -16.00 -22.71
N ALA A 133 -10.53 -15.03 -22.91
CA ALA A 133 -10.74 -13.60 -22.63
C ALA A 133 -11.61 -13.22 -21.40
N SER A 134 -11.07 -13.36 -20.19
CA SER A 134 -11.40 -12.49 -19.05
C SER A 134 -10.33 -12.61 -17.96
N GLY A 135 -9.14 -12.06 -18.22
CA GLY A 135 -8.14 -11.90 -17.16
C GLY A 135 -8.55 -10.74 -16.25
N ASN A 136 -8.68 -10.99 -14.94
CA ASN A 136 -8.94 -9.91 -13.99
C ASN A 136 -7.64 -9.12 -13.79
N ALA A 137 -7.66 -7.83 -14.14
CA ALA A 137 -6.58 -6.87 -13.90
C ALA A 137 -7.00 -5.90 -12.80
N TRP A 138 -6.07 -5.49 -11.93
CA TRP A 138 -6.34 -4.59 -10.80
C TRP A 138 -5.38 -3.39 -10.81
N THR A 139 -5.81 -2.26 -10.26
CA THR A 139 -5.03 -1.03 -10.07
C THR A 139 -4.76 -0.78 -8.59
N GLU A 140 -3.54 -0.39 -8.24
CA GLU A 140 -3.24 0.26 -6.96
C GLU A 140 -2.29 1.45 -7.18
N CYS A 141 -2.54 2.56 -6.49
CA CYS A 141 -1.57 3.63 -6.22
C CYS A 141 -1.61 3.93 -4.73
#